data_AF-A0A973BDT8-F1
#
_entry.id   AF-A0A973BDT8-F1
#
_cell.length_a   1.000
_cell.length_b   1.000
_cell.length_c   1.000
_cell.angle_alpha   90.00
_cell.angle_beta   90.00
_cell.angle_gamma   90.00
#
_symmetry.space_group_name_H-M   'P 1'
#
loop_
_entity.id
_entity.type
_entity.pdbx_description
1 polymer ?
#
loop_
_entity_poly.entity_id
_entity_poly.type
_entity_poly.pdbx_seq_one_letter_code
_entity_poly.pdbx_strand_id
1 'polypeptide(L)'
;MSQQNVELADLGIDAGEVRKNWSEERLYEQAVRSGEGEVAKGGALLVKTGKHTGRSAKDKFTVRDDSTENTVWWDNNASMTPAHFDALWEDFQAHLAGKTLYTQQLFGGADLDHRAPVRIVNEFAWHSLFIRHLLRIPTAEEYESFAHEFTIINSPSFRADPAKHGTVSDTVIAVNFAKKLVLIGGTSYAGETKKSVFTILNYILPTKGVMPMHCSVNDGGNNDAAIFFGLSGTGKTTLSADASRTLIGDDEHGWSENGLFNFEGGCYAKMINFSPENEPEIYATTSMGGSVLEYVVMDPETRELDFFDNTLAENSRGAYPISAIENASLSGRCGQPKNLIMLTCDAFGVMPPIAKLTPAQAMYHFLSGYTAKVAGTEKGVTEPTATFSTCFGGP
;
A
#
# COMPACT_ATOMS: atom_id res chain seq x y z
N MET A 1 -20.09 19.55 -23.47
CA MET A 1 -19.34 18.86 -22.39
C MET A 1 -18.50 19.92 -21.71
N SER A 2 -18.61 20.09 -20.39
CA SER A 2 -17.74 21.01 -19.64
C SER A 2 -16.28 20.52 -19.73
N GLN A 3 -15.30 21.41 -19.61
CA GLN A 3 -13.86 21.05 -19.60
C GLN A 3 -13.49 19.98 -18.56
N GLN A 4 -14.36 19.71 -17.58
CA GLN A 4 -14.17 18.71 -16.52
C GLN A 4 -14.33 17.25 -17.00
N ASN A 5 -15.02 17.01 -18.13
CA ASN A 5 -15.25 15.65 -18.64
C ASN A 5 -14.08 15.08 -19.48
N VAL A 6 -13.03 15.86 -19.73
CA VAL A 6 -11.91 15.42 -20.58
C VAL A 6 -10.95 14.47 -19.83
N GLU A 7 -10.81 14.63 -18.51
CA GLU A 7 -9.79 13.91 -17.72
C GLU A 7 -10.00 12.40 -17.64
N LEU A 8 -11.25 11.93 -17.70
CA LEU A 8 -11.62 10.51 -17.62
C LEU A 8 -12.36 10.02 -18.87
N ALA A 9 -12.37 10.82 -19.95
CA ALA A 9 -13.03 10.48 -21.20
C ALA A 9 -12.44 9.21 -21.84
N ASP A 10 -11.13 9.01 -21.70
CA ASP A 10 -10.42 7.81 -22.17
C ASP A 10 -10.88 6.53 -21.45
N LEU A 11 -11.41 6.67 -20.24
CA LEU A 11 -12.03 5.61 -19.46
C LEU A 11 -13.54 5.51 -19.72
N GLY A 12 -14.15 6.34 -20.56
CA GLY A 12 -15.60 6.35 -20.77
C GLY A 12 -16.42 6.65 -19.51
N ILE A 13 -15.84 7.32 -18.50
CA ILE A 13 -16.55 7.71 -17.28
C ILE A 13 -17.11 9.12 -17.46
N ASP A 14 -18.44 9.26 -17.37
CA ASP A 14 -19.14 10.55 -17.40
C ASP A 14 -19.27 11.14 -15.98
N ALA A 15 -18.15 11.59 -15.41
CA ALA A 15 -18.11 12.11 -14.05
C ALA A 15 -18.80 13.49 -13.94
N GLY A 16 -19.41 13.77 -12.79
CA GLY A 16 -20.04 15.08 -12.53
C GLY A 16 -19.01 16.18 -12.33
N GLU A 17 -17.96 15.90 -11.54
CA GLU A 17 -16.83 16.79 -11.31
C GLU A 17 -15.55 15.95 -11.15
N VAL A 18 -14.42 16.40 -11.70
CA VAL A 18 -13.12 15.76 -11.51
C VAL A 18 -12.13 16.72 -10.87
N ARG A 19 -11.59 16.31 -9.72
CA ARG A 19 -10.66 17.07 -8.89
C ARG A 19 -9.25 16.53 -9.04
N LYS A 20 -8.56 17.01 -10.08
CA LYS A 20 -7.23 16.55 -10.47
C LYS A 20 -6.12 17.12 -9.61
N ASN A 21 -5.25 16.23 -9.12
CA ASN A 21 -4.01 16.51 -8.38
C ASN A 21 -4.19 17.57 -7.29
N TRP A 22 -5.32 17.53 -6.58
CA TRP A 22 -5.52 18.42 -5.43
C TRP A 22 -4.42 18.19 -4.39
N SER A 23 -3.99 19.27 -3.75
CA SER A 23 -2.98 19.24 -2.69
C SER A 23 -3.51 18.57 -1.42
N GLU A 24 -2.60 18.19 -0.53
CA GLU A 24 -2.93 17.59 0.77
C GLU A 24 -3.91 18.44 1.57
N GLU A 25 -3.72 19.75 1.63
CA GLU A 25 -4.57 20.67 2.40
C GLU A 25 -5.99 20.69 1.85
N ARG A 26 -6.14 20.75 0.52
CA ARG A 26 -7.45 20.74 -0.13
C ARG A 26 -8.18 19.42 0.06
N LEU A 27 -7.45 18.30 0.00
CA LEU A 27 -8.02 16.98 0.23
C LEU A 27 -8.42 16.79 1.70
N TYR A 28 -7.59 17.23 2.64
CA TYR A 28 -7.88 17.21 4.07
C TYR A 28 -9.12 18.04 4.41
N GLU A 29 -9.18 19.30 3.96
CA GLU A 29 -10.35 20.16 4.15
C GLU A 29 -11.62 19.51 3.59
N GLN A 30 -11.51 18.92 2.41
CA GLN A 30 -12.63 18.28 1.75
C GLN A 30 -13.10 17.02 2.48
N ALA A 31 -12.18 16.18 2.96
CA ALA A 31 -12.51 15.00 3.73
C ALA A 31 -13.26 15.37 5.01
N VAL A 32 -12.82 16.42 5.72
CA VAL A 32 -13.52 16.94 6.90
C VAL A 32 -14.89 17.51 6.54
N ARG A 33 -14.99 18.35 5.49
CA ARG A 33 -16.26 18.96 5.06
C ARG A 33 -17.29 17.93 4.60
N SER A 34 -16.85 16.86 3.95
CA SER A 34 -17.71 15.75 3.49
C SER A 34 -18.06 14.76 4.60
N GLY A 35 -17.52 14.91 5.81
CA GLY A 35 -17.73 13.97 6.91
C GLY A 35 -17.07 12.59 6.66
N GLU A 36 -16.02 12.54 5.85
CA GLU A 36 -15.27 11.31 5.56
C GLU A 36 -14.34 10.88 6.70
N GLY A 37 -14.01 11.81 7.59
CA GLY A 37 -13.17 11.57 8.77
C GLY A 37 -13.35 12.65 9.83
N GLU A 38 -12.73 12.41 10.98
CA GLU A 38 -12.75 13.30 12.15
C GLU A 38 -11.34 13.85 12.42
N VAL A 39 -11.25 15.02 13.03
CA VAL A 39 -9.95 15.64 13.34
C VAL A 39 -9.56 15.28 14.77
N ALA A 40 -8.41 14.63 14.93
CA ALA A 40 -7.81 14.34 16.23
C ALA A 40 -7.08 15.56 16.79
N LYS A 41 -6.80 15.54 18.10
CA LYS A 41 -5.89 16.52 18.72
C LYS A 41 -4.54 16.48 18.00
N GLY A 42 -4.04 17.64 17.57
CA GLY A 42 -2.83 17.75 16.73
C GLY A 42 -3.10 17.83 15.23
N GLY A 43 -4.30 17.47 14.76
CA GLY A 43 -4.71 17.68 13.37
C GLY A 43 -4.60 16.47 12.43
N ALA A 44 -4.33 15.28 12.96
CA ALA A 44 -4.44 14.06 12.17
C ALA A 44 -5.91 13.77 11.79
N LEU A 45 -6.13 13.25 10.59
CA LEU A 45 -7.44 12.84 10.08
C LEU A 45 -7.69 11.39 10.47
N LEU A 46 -8.66 11.16 11.35
CA LEU A 46 -9.11 9.86 11.78
C LEU A 46 -10.22 9.35 10.86
N VAL A 47 -10.06 8.14 10.31
CA VAL A 47 -11.03 7.53 9.39
C VAL A 47 -11.40 6.12 9.82
N LYS A 48 -12.60 5.67 9.41
CA LYS A 48 -13.12 4.32 9.64
C LYS A 48 -13.45 3.69 8.29
N THR A 49 -13.01 2.47 8.04
CA THR A 49 -13.16 1.81 6.72
C THR A 49 -14.25 0.72 6.70
N GLY A 50 -15.25 0.84 7.57
CA GLY A 50 -16.41 -0.05 7.63
C GLY A 50 -16.11 -1.49 8.10
N LYS A 51 -16.46 -2.48 7.28
CA LYS A 51 -16.29 -3.92 7.61
C LYS A 51 -14.85 -4.42 7.43
N HIS A 52 -14.05 -3.73 6.62
CA HIS A 52 -12.71 -4.17 6.24
C HIS A 52 -11.66 -3.39 7.03
N THR A 53 -11.05 -4.04 8.03
CA THR A 53 -9.93 -3.50 8.82
C THR A 53 -8.56 -3.96 8.31
N GLY A 54 -8.52 -4.56 7.12
CA GLY A 54 -7.34 -5.16 6.52
C GLY A 54 -7.62 -5.64 5.09
N ARG A 55 -6.62 -6.28 4.48
CA ARG A 55 -6.70 -6.78 3.09
C ARG A 55 -7.77 -7.85 2.91
N SER A 56 -8.41 -7.82 1.75
CA SER A 56 -9.43 -8.78 1.32
C SER A 56 -8.85 -9.75 0.28
N ALA A 57 -7.85 -10.54 0.69
CA ALA A 57 -7.06 -11.35 -0.24
C ALA A 57 -7.88 -12.35 -1.08
N LYS A 58 -9.02 -12.84 -0.57
CA LYS A 58 -9.94 -13.73 -1.29
C LYS A 58 -10.77 -13.01 -2.36
N ASP A 59 -10.86 -11.69 -2.28
CA ASP A 59 -11.62 -10.83 -3.18
C ASP A 59 -10.73 -10.19 -4.26
N LYS A 60 -9.43 -10.54 -4.29
CA LYS A 60 -8.47 -10.11 -5.31
C LYS A 60 -8.45 -11.10 -6.48
N PHE A 61 -8.63 -10.59 -7.69
CA PHE A 61 -8.64 -11.35 -8.92
C PHE A 61 -7.67 -10.73 -9.94
N THR A 62 -7.01 -11.59 -10.72
CA THR A 62 -6.26 -11.18 -11.92
C THR A 62 -6.99 -11.71 -13.15
N VAL A 63 -7.19 -10.86 -14.15
CA VAL A 63 -7.77 -11.30 -15.42
C VAL A 63 -6.84 -12.33 -16.07
N ARG A 64 -7.40 -13.49 -16.41
CA ARG A 64 -6.71 -14.59 -17.09
C ARG A 64 -7.02 -14.52 -18.59
N ASP A 65 -6.05 -14.03 -19.34
CA ASP A 65 -6.05 -13.84 -20.79
C ASP A 65 -4.73 -14.34 -21.39
N ASP A 66 -4.57 -14.22 -22.71
CA ASP A 66 -3.36 -14.68 -23.42
C ASP A 66 -2.06 -14.05 -22.89
N SER A 67 -2.13 -12.84 -22.32
CA SER A 67 -0.96 -12.10 -21.82
C SER A 67 -0.53 -12.53 -20.41
N THR A 68 -1.44 -13.17 -19.66
CA THR A 68 -1.28 -13.53 -18.25
C THR A 68 -1.26 -15.03 -18.01
N GLU A 69 -1.82 -15.82 -18.93
CA GLU A 69 -1.97 -17.29 -18.84
C GLU A 69 -0.68 -17.99 -18.39
N ASN A 70 0.47 -17.59 -18.96
CA ASN A 70 1.77 -18.23 -18.72
C ASN A 70 2.74 -17.40 -17.88
N THR A 71 2.33 -16.23 -17.40
CA THR A 71 3.19 -15.30 -16.65
C THR A 71 2.74 -15.10 -15.21
N VAL A 72 1.45 -15.30 -14.92
CA VAL A 72 0.90 -15.22 -13.57
C VAL A 72 0.98 -16.58 -12.89
N TRP A 73 1.38 -16.58 -11.61
CA TRP A 73 1.37 -17.78 -10.78
C TRP A 73 -0.04 -18.08 -10.26
N TRP A 74 -0.79 -18.89 -11.01
CA TRP A 74 -2.21 -19.17 -10.74
C TRP A 74 -2.49 -20.01 -9.50
N ASP A 75 -1.53 -20.78 -8.99
CA ASP A 75 -1.75 -21.54 -7.74
C ASP A 75 -1.94 -20.62 -6.53
N ASN A 76 -1.52 -19.36 -6.64
CA ASN A 76 -1.57 -18.37 -5.57
C ASN A 76 -2.42 -17.13 -5.93
N ASN A 77 -2.95 -17.03 -7.14
CA ASN A 77 -3.76 -15.91 -7.60
C ASN A 77 -5.11 -16.39 -8.13
N ALA A 78 -6.21 -15.78 -7.67
CA ALA A 78 -7.53 -16.08 -8.21
C ALA A 78 -7.69 -15.46 -9.60
N SER A 79 -8.28 -16.22 -10.52
CA SER A 79 -8.51 -15.77 -11.90
C SER A 79 -9.89 -15.16 -12.07
N MET A 80 -10.00 -14.15 -12.93
CA MET A 80 -11.24 -13.62 -13.48
C MET A 80 -11.20 -13.74 -15.01
N THR A 81 -12.33 -14.02 -15.66
CA THR A 81 -12.36 -14.05 -17.13
C THR A 81 -12.44 -12.63 -17.71
N PRO A 82 -11.98 -12.40 -18.94
CA PRO A 82 -12.14 -11.09 -19.59
C PRO A 82 -13.60 -10.62 -19.64
N ALA A 83 -14.54 -11.54 -19.91
CA ALA A 83 -15.97 -11.21 -19.96
C ALA A 83 -16.54 -10.74 -18.61
N HIS A 84 -16.13 -11.38 -17.50
CA HIS A 84 -16.52 -10.93 -16.16
C HIS A 84 -15.92 -9.56 -15.83
N PHE A 85 -14.65 -9.33 -16.20
CA PHE A 85 -14.02 -8.03 -16.01
C PHE A 85 -14.70 -6.93 -16.83
N ASP A 86 -15.09 -7.22 -18.07
CA ASP A 86 -15.77 -6.26 -18.93
C ASP A 86 -17.15 -5.89 -18.38
N ALA A 87 -17.90 -6.88 -17.89
CA ALA A 87 -19.18 -6.64 -17.21
C ALA A 87 -19.02 -5.85 -15.90
N LEU A 88 -17.96 -6.11 -15.13
CA LEU A 88 -17.60 -5.35 -13.94
C LEU A 88 -17.25 -3.90 -14.31
N TRP A 89 -16.48 -3.72 -15.38
CA TRP A 89 -16.03 -2.41 -15.83
C TRP A 89 -17.20 -1.53 -16.29
N GLU A 90 -18.12 -2.08 -17.07
CA GLU A 90 -19.35 -1.40 -17.49
C GLU A 90 -20.15 -0.87 -16.28
N ASP A 91 -20.31 -1.69 -15.25
CA ASP A 91 -21.02 -1.29 -14.03
C ASP A 91 -20.24 -0.26 -13.20
N PHE A 92 -18.90 -0.33 -13.18
CA PHE A 92 -18.08 0.70 -12.58
C PHE A 92 -18.26 2.05 -13.28
N GLN A 93 -18.24 2.08 -14.62
CA GLN A 93 -18.47 3.30 -15.39
C GLN A 93 -19.84 3.90 -15.09
N ALA A 94 -20.89 3.06 -15.06
CA ALA A 94 -22.24 3.50 -14.73
C ALA A 94 -22.36 4.01 -13.28
N HIS A 95 -21.71 3.35 -12.33
CA HIS A 95 -21.71 3.74 -10.91
C HIS A 95 -20.98 5.05 -10.64
N LEU A 96 -19.93 5.34 -11.42
CA LEU A 96 -19.13 6.56 -11.28
C LEU A 96 -19.73 7.76 -12.01
N ALA A 97 -20.72 7.53 -12.87
CA ALA A 97 -21.39 8.59 -13.62
C ALA A 97 -22.03 9.63 -12.68
N GLY A 98 -21.81 10.91 -12.97
CA GLY A 98 -22.34 12.05 -12.20
C GLY A 98 -21.69 12.27 -10.83
N LYS A 99 -20.75 11.43 -10.38
CA LYS A 99 -20.04 11.63 -9.10
C LYS A 99 -18.97 12.70 -9.19
N THR A 100 -18.65 13.31 -8.04
CA THR A 100 -17.39 14.02 -7.85
C THR A 100 -16.28 13.01 -7.59
N LEU A 101 -15.25 12.99 -8.42
CA LEU A 101 -14.11 12.09 -8.32
C LEU A 101 -12.82 12.87 -8.12
N TYR A 102 -11.84 12.23 -7.49
CA TYR A 102 -10.52 12.79 -7.24
C TYR A 102 -9.49 12.00 -8.03
N THR A 103 -8.65 12.68 -8.81
CA THR A 103 -7.59 12.01 -9.56
C THR A 103 -6.23 12.42 -9.03
N GLN A 104 -5.32 11.47 -8.89
CA GLN A 104 -3.94 11.69 -8.48
C GLN A 104 -3.01 11.00 -9.48
N GLN A 105 -2.14 11.78 -10.10
CA GLN A 105 -1.06 11.31 -10.96
C GLN A 105 0.21 11.20 -10.10
N LEU A 106 0.68 9.99 -9.87
CA LEU A 106 1.75 9.68 -8.90
C LEU A 106 2.72 8.65 -9.50
N PHE A 107 3.92 8.55 -8.94
CA PHE A 107 4.88 7.51 -9.31
C PHE A 107 4.99 6.44 -8.22
N GLY A 108 4.95 5.16 -8.62
CA GLY A 108 5.46 4.06 -7.82
C GLY A 108 6.91 3.76 -8.20
N GLY A 109 7.87 3.94 -7.30
CA GLY A 109 9.30 3.79 -7.57
C GLY A 109 10.08 5.10 -7.52
N ALA A 110 11.18 5.10 -6.76
CA ALA A 110 12.12 6.22 -6.68
C ALA A 110 13.17 6.23 -7.81
N ASP A 111 13.45 5.07 -8.41
CA ASP A 111 14.38 4.97 -9.54
C ASP A 111 13.71 5.47 -10.82
N LEU A 112 14.31 6.49 -11.45
CA LEU A 112 13.74 7.18 -12.60
C LEU A 112 13.65 6.27 -13.84
N ASP A 113 14.53 5.27 -13.94
CA ASP A 113 14.55 4.32 -15.06
C ASP A 113 13.45 3.25 -14.93
N HIS A 114 13.00 2.99 -13.69
CA HIS A 114 12.16 1.85 -13.35
C HIS A 114 10.81 2.20 -12.71
N ARG A 115 10.56 3.47 -12.38
CA ARG A 115 9.30 3.91 -11.78
C ARG A 115 8.10 3.71 -12.70
N ALA A 116 6.94 3.42 -12.10
CA ALA A 116 5.66 3.28 -12.76
C ALA A 116 4.83 4.56 -12.59
N PRO A 117 4.51 5.29 -13.68
CA PRO A 117 3.54 6.39 -13.62
C PRO A 117 2.13 5.82 -13.51
N VAL A 118 1.42 6.16 -12.44
CA VAL A 118 0.05 5.68 -12.18
C VAL A 118 -0.94 6.83 -12.07
N ARG A 119 -2.13 6.64 -12.62
CA ARG A 119 -3.29 7.51 -12.39
C ARG A 119 -4.22 6.80 -11.42
N ILE A 120 -4.55 7.45 -10.31
CA ILE A 120 -5.41 6.89 -9.28
C ILE A 120 -6.68 7.72 -9.21
N VAL A 121 -7.83 7.09 -9.41
CA VAL A 121 -9.15 7.70 -9.39
C VAL A 121 -9.85 7.24 -8.13
N ASN A 122 -10.16 8.16 -7.23
CA ASN A 122 -10.80 7.87 -5.96
C ASN A 122 -12.19 8.51 -5.88
N GLU A 123 -13.11 7.81 -5.24
CA GLU A 123 -14.42 8.35 -4.88
C GLU A 123 -14.37 9.32 -3.70
N PHE A 124 -13.47 9.09 -2.73
CA PHE A 124 -13.34 9.92 -1.53
C PHE A 124 -12.06 10.75 -1.50
N ALA A 125 -12.12 11.91 -0.86
CA ALA A 125 -10.99 12.82 -0.72
C ALA A 125 -9.90 12.22 0.17
N TRP A 126 -10.27 11.56 1.26
CA TRP A 126 -9.30 10.97 2.19
C TRP A 126 -8.50 9.82 1.57
N HIS A 127 -9.08 9.02 0.67
CA HIS A 127 -8.33 8.00 -0.10
C HIS A 127 -7.29 8.65 -1.02
N SER A 128 -7.60 9.82 -1.58
CA SER A 128 -6.64 10.60 -2.36
C SER A 128 -5.53 11.19 -1.48
N LEU A 129 -5.87 11.66 -0.28
CA LEU A 129 -4.87 12.14 0.69
C LEU A 129 -3.94 11.00 1.10
N PHE A 130 -4.50 9.84 1.46
CA PHE A 130 -3.76 8.63 1.78
C PHE A 130 -2.76 8.28 0.67
N ILE A 131 -3.22 8.14 -0.57
CA ILE A 131 -2.32 7.64 -1.62
C ILE A 131 -1.28 8.68 -2.05
N ARG A 132 -1.58 9.97 -1.88
CA ARG A 132 -0.64 11.06 -2.10
C ARG A 132 0.48 11.06 -1.05
N HIS A 133 0.19 10.68 0.19
CA HIS A 133 1.22 10.43 1.20
C HIS A 133 2.09 9.23 0.85
N LEU A 134 1.49 8.17 0.30
CA LEU A 134 2.19 6.90 0.10
C LEU A 134 3.00 6.80 -1.18
N LEU A 135 2.65 7.51 -2.25
CA LEU A 135 3.39 7.45 -3.52
C LEU A 135 4.19 8.72 -3.76
N ARG A 136 5.04 8.68 -4.78
CA ARG A 136 5.92 9.81 -5.11
C ARG A 136 5.18 10.84 -5.92
N ILE A 137 5.15 12.06 -5.39
CA ILE A 137 4.51 13.21 -5.99
C ILE A 137 5.41 13.72 -7.14
N PRO A 138 4.88 13.82 -8.38
CA PRO A 138 5.59 14.44 -9.50
C PRO A 138 5.95 15.90 -9.20
N THR A 139 7.06 16.35 -9.76
CA THR A 139 7.40 17.77 -9.87
C THR A 139 6.43 18.49 -10.81
N ALA A 140 6.43 19.83 -10.77
CA ALA A 140 5.60 20.64 -11.67
C ALA A 140 5.86 20.32 -13.16
N GLU A 141 7.13 20.16 -13.54
CA GLU A 141 7.54 19.82 -14.92
C GLU A 141 7.10 18.40 -15.31
N GLU A 142 7.18 17.44 -14.39
CA GLU A 142 6.70 16.07 -14.62
C GLU A 142 5.19 16.01 -14.78
N TYR A 143 4.42 16.88 -14.10
CA TYR A 143 2.97 16.95 -14.30
C TYR A 143 2.59 17.43 -15.71
N GLU A 144 3.36 18.35 -16.31
CA GLU A 144 3.07 18.87 -17.66
C GLU A 144 3.14 17.78 -18.73
N SER A 145 4.00 16.78 -18.52
CA SER A 145 4.25 15.68 -19.46
C SER A 145 3.83 14.31 -18.92
N PHE A 146 3.00 14.29 -17.85
CA PHE A 146 2.67 13.06 -17.16
C PHE A 146 1.87 12.09 -18.03
N ALA A 147 2.52 11.02 -18.45
CA ALA A 147 1.91 9.89 -19.16
C ALA A 147 1.76 8.71 -18.20
N HIS A 148 0.55 8.52 -17.68
CA HIS A 148 0.25 7.36 -16.84
C HIS A 148 0.33 6.07 -17.67
N GLU A 149 0.85 5.01 -17.06
CA GLU A 149 0.90 3.69 -17.67
C GLU A 149 -0.26 2.82 -17.18
N PHE A 150 -0.58 2.89 -15.88
CA PHE A 150 -1.69 2.18 -15.27
C PHE A 150 -2.70 3.14 -14.67
N THR A 151 -3.98 2.73 -14.68
CA THR A 151 -5.04 3.39 -13.92
C THR A 151 -5.54 2.48 -12.80
N ILE A 152 -5.69 3.02 -11.59
CA ILE A 152 -6.31 2.35 -10.45
C ILE A 152 -7.55 3.15 -10.06
N ILE A 153 -8.71 2.49 -9.97
CA ILE A 153 -9.97 3.10 -9.60
C ILE A 153 -10.42 2.52 -8.26
N ASN A 154 -10.50 3.37 -7.24
CA ASN A 154 -11.00 3.02 -5.93
C ASN A 154 -12.36 3.69 -5.69
N SER A 155 -13.42 2.88 -5.71
CA SER A 155 -14.79 3.29 -5.39
C SER A 155 -15.34 2.39 -4.28
N PRO A 156 -15.09 2.72 -3.01
CA PRO A 156 -15.53 1.91 -1.89
C PRO A 156 -17.04 1.74 -1.79
N SER A 157 -17.85 2.60 -2.43
CA SER A 157 -19.30 2.46 -2.45
C SER A 157 -19.81 1.49 -3.52
N PHE A 158 -18.99 1.11 -4.50
CA PHE A 158 -19.36 0.10 -5.49
C PHE A 158 -19.55 -1.26 -4.81
N ARG A 159 -20.50 -2.06 -5.28
CA ARG A 159 -20.73 -3.43 -4.80
C ARG A 159 -20.78 -4.35 -6.01
N ALA A 160 -19.88 -5.33 -6.05
CA ALA A 160 -19.90 -6.32 -7.11
C ALA A 160 -21.13 -7.24 -6.97
N ASP A 161 -21.63 -7.71 -8.11
CA ASP A 161 -22.60 -8.80 -8.20
C ASP A 161 -21.82 -10.09 -8.48
N PRO A 162 -21.70 -11.02 -7.51
CA PRO A 162 -20.96 -12.26 -7.69
C PRO A 162 -21.38 -13.08 -8.92
N ALA A 163 -22.67 -13.09 -9.25
CA ALA A 163 -23.18 -13.89 -10.35
C ALA A 163 -22.84 -13.25 -11.71
N LYS A 164 -22.88 -11.92 -11.80
CA LYS A 164 -22.57 -11.18 -13.03
C LYS A 164 -21.05 -10.99 -13.24
N HIS A 165 -20.33 -10.65 -12.17
CA HIS A 165 -18.92 -10.25 -12.21
C HIS A 165 -17.97 -11.41 -11.89
N GLY A 166 -18.47 -12.59 -11.54
CA GLY A 166 -17.64 -13.75 -11.21
C GLY A 166 -16.77 -13.56 -9.97
N THR A 167 -17.20 -12.70 -9.03
CA THR A 167 -16.54 -12.48 -7.75
C THR A 167 -17.05 -13.45 -6.68
N VAL A 168 -16.36 -13.55 -5.55
CA VAL A 168 -16.80 -14.40 -4.42
C VAL A 168 -17.66 -13.64 -3.41
N SER A 169 -17.64 -12.31 -3.44
CA SER A 169 -18.43 -11.43 -2.58
C SER A 169 -18.78 -10.11 -3.28
N ASP A 170 -19.42 -9.19 -2.56
CA ASP A 170 -19.68 -7.82 -3.01
C ASP A 170 -18.42 -6.92 -3.00
N THR A 171 -17.31 -7.42 -2.46
CA THR A 171 -15.98 -6.81 -2.49
C THR A 171 -15.18 -7.36 -3.67
N VAL A 172 -14.41 -6.49 -4.32
CA VAL A 172 -13.60 -6.85 -5.48
C VAL A 172 -12.34 -6.00 -5.59
N ILE A 173 -11.22 -6.65 -5.88
CA ILE A 173 -9.96 -6.03 -6.33
C ILE A 173 -9.58 -6.73 -7.63
N ALA A 174 -9.99 -6.20 -8.77
CA ALA A 174 -9.77 -6.82 -10.08
C ALA A 174 -8.62 -6.14 -10.84
N VAL A 175 -7.59 -6.91 -11.19
CA VAL A 175 -6.40 -6.45 -11.92
C VAL A 175 -6.45 -6.95 -13.35
N ASN A 176 -6.38 -6.05 -14.33
CA ASN A 176 -6.27 -6.37 -15.75
C ASN A 176 -5.00 -5.76 -16.33
N PHE A 177 -3.97 -6.58 -16.54
CA PHE A 177 -2.68 -6.14 -17.06
C PHE A 177 -2.73 -5.76 -18.55
N ALA A 178 -3.54 -6.44 -19.36
CA ALA A 178 -3.71 -6.11 -20.77
C ALA A 178 -4.36 -4.73 -20.97
N LYS A 179 -5.36 -4.40 -20.14
CA LYS A 179 -6.02 -3.07 -20.13
C LYS A 179 -5.31 -2.04 -19.25
N LYS A 180 -4.26 -2.44 -18.52
CA LYS A 180 -3.54 -1.63 -17.53
C LYS A 180 -4.48 -0.91 -16.53
N LEU A 181 -5.49 -1.65 -16.05
CA LEU A 181 -6.57 -1.13 -15.21
C LEU A 181 -6.75 -2.00 -13.96
N VAL A 182 -6.90 -1.35 -12.79
CA VAL A 182 -7.27 -2.01 -11.53
C VAL A 182 -8.56 -1.39 -10.99
N LEU A 183 -9.52 -2.24 -10.60
CA LEU A 183 -10.81 -1.84 -10.03
C LEU A 183 -10.91 -2.31 -8.58
N ILE A 184 -11.16 -1.39 -7.65
CA ILE A 184 -11.33 -1.65 -6.22
C ILE A 184 -12.73 -1.20 -5.80
N GLY A 185 -13.54 -2.13 -5.30
CA GLY A 185 -14.91 -1.89 -4.85
C GLY A 185 -15.28 -2.73 -3.63
N GLY A 186 -16.30 -2.29 -2.90
CA GLY A 186 -16.81 -2.99 -1.71
C GLY A 186 -15.95 -2.87 -0.44
N THR A 187 -14.77 -2.25 -0.54
CA THR A 187 -13.83 -2.05 0.56
C THR A 187 -13.35 -0.60 0.64
N SER A 188 -13.31 -0.06 1.86
CA SER A 188 -12.72 1.25 2.14
C SER A 188 -11.28 1.14 2.66
N TYR A 189 -10.74 -0.08 2.86
CA TYR A 189 -9.40 -0.27 3.40
C TYR A 189 -8.35 0.31 2.46
N ALA A 190 -7.61 1.33 2.92
CA ALA A 190 -6.74 2.12 2.03
C ALA A 190 -5.54 1.31 1.50
N GLY A 191 -5.13 0.28 2.26
CA GLY A 191 -4.05 -0.63 1.89
C GLY A 191 -4.24 -1.32 0.53
N GLU A 192 -5.47 -1.48 0.04
CA GLU A 192 -5.73 -2.09 -1.28
C GLU A 192 -5.18 -1.23 -2.43
N THR A 193 -5.24 0.10 -2.32
CA THR A 193 -4.70 0.99 -3.36
C THR A 193 -3.17 0.88 -3.43
N LYS A 194 -2.45 0.96 -2.30
CA LYS A 194 -0.98 0.83 -2.31
C LYS A 194 -0.53 -0.55 -2.76
N LYS A 195 -1.19 -1.63 -2.29
CA LYS A 195 -0.84 -3.00 -2.68
C LYS A 195 -1.21 -3.32 -4.13
N SER A 196 -2.12 -2.57 -4.75
CA SER A 196 -2.37 -2.64 -6.20
C SER A 196 -1.19 -2.07 -6.99
N VAL A 197 -0.62 -0.94 -6.58
CA VAL A 197 0.64 -0.42 -7.16
C VAL A 197 1.78 -1.42 -6.96
N PHE A 198 1.91 -1.98 -5.76
CA PHE A 198 2.91 -3.02 -5.50
C PHE A 198 2.72 -4.25 -6.39
N THR A 199 1.48 -4.69 -6.61
CA THR A 199 1.16 -5.82 -7.50
C THR A 199 1.59 -5.51 -8.94
N ILE A 200 1.34 -4.28 -9.42
CA ILE A 200 1.80 -3.84 -10.74
C ILE A 200 3.32 -3.91 -10.84
N LEU A 201 4.04 -3.35 -9.85
CA LEU A 201 5.51 -3.37 -9.82
C LEU A 201 6.06 -4.79 -9.73
N ASN A 202 5.44 -5.67 -8.94
CA ASN A 202 5.82 -7.09 -8.86
C ASN A 202 5.68 -7.83 -10.19
N TYR A 203 4.74 -7.43 -11.04
CA TYR A 203 4.54 -8.05 -12.34
C TYR A 203 5.51 -7.50 -13.40
N ILE A 204 5.70 -6.18 -13.46
CA ILE A 204 6.45 -5.55 -14.55
C ILE A 204 7.97 -5.56 -14.32
N LEU A 205 8.45 -5.38 -13.09
CA LEU A 205 9.88 -5.18 -12.80
C LEU A 205 10.74 -6.42 -13.06
N PRO A 206 10.31 -7.66 -12.73
CA PRO A 206 11.11 -8.84 -13.03
C PRO A 206 11.45 -8.99 -14.52
N THR A 207 10.55 -8.56 -15.42
CA THR A 207 10.80 -8.59 -16.87
C THR A 207 11.91 -7.63 -17.31
N LYS A 208 12.25 -6.64 -16.48
CA LYS A 208 13.34 -5.68 -16.66
C LYS A 208 14.61 -6.08 -15.92
N GLY A 209 14.64 -7.25 -15.27
CA GLY A 209 15.77 -7.69 -14.45
C GLY A 209 15.84 -7.00 -13.08
N VAL A 210 14.79 -6.30 -12.66
CA VAL A 210 14.70 -5.64 -11.35
C VAL A 210 13.94 -6.55 -10.39
N MET A 211 14.49 -6.77 -9.18
CA MET A 211 13.86 -7.59 -8.16
C MET A 211 12.94 -6.72 -7.26
N PRO A 212 11.61 -6.86 -7.35
CA PRO A 212 10.69 -6.27 -6.40
C PRO A 212 10.72 -7.06 -5.07
N MET A 213 10.59 -6.35 -3.95
CA MET A 213 10.81 -6.89 -2.62
C MET A 213 9.80 -6.30 -1.62
N HIS A 214 9.27 -7.16 -0.76
CA HIS A 214 8.49 -6.77 0.41
C HIS A 214 9.42 -6.74 1.63
N CYS A 215 10.05 -5.59 1.86
CA CYS A 215 11.10 -5.40 2.85
C CYS A 215 11.21 -3.92 3.25
N SER A 216 11.75 -3.67 4.45
CA SER A 216 12.30 -2.35 4.76
C SER A 216 13.78 -2.26 4.34
N VAL A 217 14.26 -1.05 4.08
CA VAL A 217 15.65 -0.77 3.74
C VAL A 217 16.14 0.45 4.50
N ASN A 218 17.36 0.36 5.04
CA ASN A 218 18.09 1.52 5.57
C ASN A 218 19.54 1.52 5.10
N ASP A 219 20.19 2.68 5.17
CA ASP A 219 21.58 2.89 4.75
C ASP A 219 22.42 3.45 5.91
N GLY A 220 23.53 2.78 6.20
CA GLY A 220 24.51 3.25 7.18
C GLY A 220 25.53 4.23 6.60
N GLY A 221 25.42 4.56 5.31
CA GLY A 221 26.45 5.27 4.56
C GLY A 221 27.62 4.36 4.20
N ASN A 222 28.59 4.88 3.44
CA ASN A 222 29.79 4.12 3.03
C ASN A 222 29.47 2.77 2.34
N ASN A 223 28.45 2.77 1.47
CA ASN A 223 27.92 1.59 0.78
C ASN A 223 27.45 0.50 1.75
N ASP A 224 26.81 0.82 2.87
CA ASP A 224 26.33 -0.13 3.86
C ASP A 224 24.80 -0.19 3.88
N ALA A 225 24.18 -0.44 2.72
CA ALA A 225 22.73 -0.64 2.66
C ALA A 225 22.35 -2.04 3.21
N ALA A 226 21.24 -2.09 3.95
CA ALA A 226 20.69 -3.31 4.55
C ALA A 226 19.22 -3.50 4.17
N ILE A 227 18.86 -4.73 3.83
CA ILE A 227 17.49 -5.16 3.50
C ILE A 227 16.94 -6.02 4.64
N PHE A 228 15.72 -5.75 5.07
CA PHE A 228 15.02 -6.51 6.10
C PHE A 228 13.73 -7.13 5.54
N PHE A 229 13.78 -8.42 5.21
CA PHE A 229 12.60 -9.21 4.85
C PHE A 229 11.84 -9.66 6.09
N GLY A 230 10.52 -9.82 5.97
CA GLY A 230 9.67 -10.32 7.05
C GLY A 230 8.19 -10.04 6.81
N LEU A 231 7.30 -10.76 7.49
CA LEU A 231 5.86 -10.45 7.44
C LEU A 231 5.51 -9.25 8.33
N SER A 232 4.23 -8.86 8.29
CA SER A 232 3.74 -7.80 9.19
C SER A 232 3.87 -8.24 10.64
N GLY A 233 4.41 -7.39 11.51
CA GLY A 233 4.61 -7.69 12.93
C GLY A 233 5.87 -8.48 13.29
N THR A 234 6.74 -8.80 12.33
CA THR A 234 8.02 -9.50 12.62
C THR A 234 9.18 -8.56 12.96
N GLY A 235 8.91 -7.27 13.19
CA GLY A 235 9.93 -6.27 13.57
C GLY A 235 10.62 -5.53 12.42
N LYS A 236 10.15 -5.64 11.16
CA LYS A 236 10.74 -4.91 10.02
C LYS A 236 10.88 -3.42 10.26
N THR A 237 9.77 -2.74 10.55
CA THR A 237 9.70 -1.29 10.75
C THR A 237 10.57 -0.87 11.93
N THR A 238 10.41 -1.53 13.08
CA THR A 238 11.16 -1.27 14.31
C THR A 238 12.67 -1.43 14.12
N LEU A 239 13.13 -2.47 13.41
CA LEU A 239 14.56 -2.70 13.18
C LEU A 239 15.15 -1.83 12.06
N SER A 240 14.33 -1.38 11.10
CA SER A 240 14.79 -0.43 10.07
C SER A 240 14.86 1.01 10.57
N ALA A 241 14.05 1.37 11.57
CA ALA A 241 14.00 2.69 12.19
C ALA A 241 15.13 2.88 13.24
N ASP A 242 16.36 2.54 12.86
CA ASP A 242 17.54 2.79 13.66
C ASP A 242 17.99 4.25 13.48
N ALA A 243 18.00 5.04 14.56
CA ALA A 243 18.39 6.45 14.53
C ALA A 243 19.83 6.70 14.00
N SER A 244 20.68 5.68 13.97
CA SER A 244 22.03 5.77 13.41
C SER A 244 22.11 5.52 11.89
N ARG A 245 20.99 5.15 11.25
CA ARG A 245 20.93 4.75 9.84
C ARG A 245 19.80 5.48 9.12
N THR A 246 20.05 5.90 7.89
CA THR A 246 19.04 6.61 7.11
C THR A 246 17.98 5.65 6.58
N LEU A 247 16.71 5.87 6.90
CA LEU A 247 15.60 5.08 6.39
C LEU A 247 15.40 5.34 4.90
N ILE A 248 15.37 4.29 4.07
CA ILE A 248 15.05 4.38 2.65
C ILE A 248 13.55 4.15 2.41
N GLY A 249 12.98 3.20 3.16
CA GLY A 249 11.55 2.89 3.18
C GLY A 249 11.24 1.74 4.13
N ASP A 250 9.97 1.55 4.49
CA ASP A 250 9.53 0.60 5.51
C ASP A 250 8.91 -0.71 4.97
N ASP A 251 8.50 -0.77 3.69
CA ASP A 251 7.68 -1.90 3.23
C ASP A 251 7.99 -2.42 1.81
N GLU A 252 8.22 -1.55 0.81
CA GLU A 252 8.24 -1.96 -0.60
C GLU A 252 9.43 -1.38 -1.37
N HIS A 253 10.31 -2.24 -1.90
CA HIS A 253 11.53 -1.80 -2.58
C HIS A 253 11.81 -2.58 -3.86
N GLY A 254 12.57 -1.97 -4.76
CA GLY A 254 13.19 -2.61 -5.91
C GLY A 254 14.70 -2.69 -5.73
N TRP A 255 15.29 -3.75 -6.27
CA TRP A 255 16.72 -3.91 -6.43
C TRP A 255 17.07 -4.01 -7.91
N SER A 256 17.71 -2.96 -8.43
CA SER A 256 18.18 -2.83 -9.82
C SER A 256 19.71 -2.77 -9.89
N GLU A 257 20.23 -2.65 -11.11
CA GLU A 257 21.61 -2.30 -11.41
C GLU A 257 22.06 -0.97 -10.75
N ASN A 258 21.13 -0.03 -10.55
CA ASN A 258 21.38 1.27 -9.93
C ASN A 258 21.47 1.21 -8.40
N GLY A 259 21.00 0.12 -7.78
CA GLY A 259 20.98 -0.06 -6.32
C GLY A 259 19.58 -0.41 -5.80
N LEU A 260 19.31 0.01 -4.56
CA LEU A 260 18.01 -0.17 -3.93
C LEU A 260 17.19 1.11 -4.04
N PHE A 261 15.90 0.95 -4.25
CA PHE A 261 14.98 2.08 -4.33
C PHE A 261 13.61 1.76 -3.74
N ASN A 262 13.06 2.71 -3.00
CA ASN A 262 11.73 2.61 -2.41
C ASN A 262 10.67 2.79 -3.48
N PHE A 263 9.64 1.94 -3.47
CA PHE A 263 8.46 2.10 -4.32
C PHE A 263 7.55 3.24 -3.86
N GLU A 264 7.62 3.57 -2.59
CA GLU A 264 6.74 4.50 -1.91
C GLU A 264 7.41 5.86 -1.70
N GLY A 265 6.59 6.88 -1.41
CA GLY A 265 6.95 8.23 -0.97
C GLY A 265 6.53 8.50 0.48
N GLY A 266 6.00 7.49 1.19
CA GLY A 266 5.55 7.58 2.58
C GLY A 266 5.58 6.23 3.28
N CYS A 267 5.02 6.19 4.49
CA CYS A 267 4.95 4.99 5.31
C CYS A 267 3.49 4.67 5.68
N TYR A 268 3.20 3.40 5.95
CA TYR A 268 1.89 2.94 6.40
C TYR A 268 1.99 2.06 7.65
N ALA A 269 2.37 2.71 8.75
CA ALA A 269 2.73 2.06 10.00
C ALA A 269 1.52 1.49 10.75
N LYS A 270 1.75 0.42 11.52
CA LYS A 270 0.79 -0.07 12.53
C LYS A 270 0.77 0.88 13.72
N MET A 271 -0.42 1.13 14.26
CA MET A 271 -0.63 2.10 15.34
C MET A 271 -0.99 1.47 16.68
N ILE A 272 -1.25 0.16 16.75
CA ILE A 272 -1.58 -0.51 18.02
C ILE A 272 -0.32 -0.77 18.87
N ASN A 273 -0.46 -0.66 20.19
CA ASN A 273 0.60 -0.83 21.20
C ASN A 273 1.81 0.08 20.98
N PHE A 274 1.52 1.25 20.44
CA PHE A 274 2.50 2.21 20.01
C PHE A 274 2.87 3.16 21.17
N SER A 275 4.16 3.48 21.33
CA SER A 275 4.64 4.32 22.44
C SER A 275 5.71 5.32 21.97
N PRO A 276 5.70 6.56 22.50
CA PRO A 276 6.68 7.58 22.14
C PRO A 276 8.10 7.21 22.57
N GLU A 277 8.27 6.31 23.54
CA GLU A 277 9.58 5.84 24.00
C GLU A 277 10.22 4.85 23.01
N ASN A 278 9.40 3.99 22.39
CA ASN A 278 9.90 2.93 21.51
C ASN A 278 10.08 3.40 20.07
N GLU A 279 9.18 4.25 19.57
CA GLU A 279 9.15 4.68 18.16
C GLU A 279 8.83 6.21 18.04
N PRO A 280 9.67 7.09 18.62
CA PRO A 280 9.36 8.53 18.74
C PRO A 280 9.10 9.24 17.41
N GLU A 281 9.82 8.88 16.35
CA GLU A 281 9.69 9.50 15.02
C GLU A 281 8.31 9.21 14.42
N ILE A 282 7.86 7.96 14.50
CA ILE A 282 6.51 7.57 14.06
C ILE A 282 5.46 8.26 14.96
N TYR A 283 5.77 8.47 16.25
CA TYR A 283 4.80 9.04 17.20
C TYR A 283 4.50 10.49 16.91
N ALA A 284 5.53 11.25 16.54
CA ALA A 284 5.39 12.63 16.09
C ALA A 284 4.38 12.76 14.93
N THR A 285 4.33 11.77 14.02
CA THR A 285 3.42 11.80 12.87
C THR A 285 1.94 11.70 13.27
N THR A 286 1.62 11.14 14.45
CA THR A 286 0.23 10.99 14.91
C THR A 286 -0.41 12.32 15.31
N SER A 287 0.42 13.33 15.58
CA SER A 287 0.01 14.70 15.89
C SER A 287 0.31 15.67 14.74
N MET A 288 0.64 15.16 13.55
CA MET A 288 0.91 15.97 12.37
C MET A 288 -0.38 16.24 11.59
N GLY A 289 -0.60 17.52 11.25
CA GLY A 289 -1.70 17.93 10.39
C GLY A 289 -1.66 17.19 9.06
N GLY A 290 -2.77 16.55 8.69
CA GLY A 290 -2.88 15.84 7.42
C GLY A 290 -2.45 14.37 7.44
N SER A 291 -1.80 13.86 8.50
CA SER A 291 -1.64 12.40 8.68
C SER A 291 -3.00 11.71 8.66
N VAL A 292 -3.09 10.53 8.05
CA VAL A 292 -4.34 9.75 7.99
C VAL A 292 -4.23 8.56 8.92
N LEU A 293 -5.10 8.46 9.91
CA LEU A 293 -5.12 7.39 10.90
C LEU A 293 -6.38 6.52 10.73
N GLU A 294 -6.21 5.25 10.39
CA GLU A 294 -7.29 4.28 10.20
C GLU A 294 -7.55 3.51 11.52
N TYR A 295 -8.79 3.61 12.04
CA TYR A 295 -9.29 2.88 13.21
C TYR A 295 -8.52 3.03 14.52
N VAL A 296 -7.73 4.10 14.69
CA VAL A 296 -7.26 4.46 16.03
C VAL A 296 -8.46 4.95 16.85
N VAL A 297 -8.55 4.52 18.11
CA VAL A 297 -9.62 4.96 19.01
C VAL A 297 -9.32 6.38 19.47
N MET A 298 -10.36 7.21 19.60
CA MET A 298 -10.23 8.60 19.99
C MET A 298 -11.33 8.96 20.99
N ASP A 299 -10.95 9.67 22.05
CA ASP A 299 -11.89 10.26 22.98
C ASP A 299 -12.75 11.33 22.28
N PRO A 300 -14.09 11.25 22.36
CA PRO A 300 -14.97 12.14 21.60
C PRO A 300 -14.93 13.61 22.05
N GLU A 301 -14.56 13.88 23.31
CA GLU A 301 -14.53 15.22 23.89
C GLU A 301 -13.13 15.83 23.81
N THR A 302 -12.10 15.12 24.27
CA THR A 302 -10.71 15.62 24.31
C THR A 302 -9.99 15.48 22.98
N ARG A 303 -10.48 14.60 22.10
CA ARG A 303 -9.85 14.22 20.82
C ARG A 303 -8.49 13.55 20.97
N GLU A 304 -8.17 13.04 22.16
CA GLU A 304 -6.95 12.28 22.42
C GLU A 304 -7.06 10.88 21.85
N LEU A 305 -5.95 10.38 21.29
CA LEU A 305 -5.87 9.07 20.67
C LEU A 305 -5.48 8.01 21.69
N ASP A 306 -6.13 6.86 21.64
CA ASP A 306 -5.77 5.68 22.41
C ASP A 306 -5.18 4.61 21.48
N PHE A 307 -3.87 4.39 21.60
CA PHE A 307 -3.11 3.41 20.82
C PHE A 307 -3.08 2.02 21.45
N PHE A 308 -3.64 1.85 22.66
CA PHE A 308 -3.74 0.56 23.35
C PHE A 308 -5.14 -0.05 23.23
N ASP A 309 -6.14 0.74 22.86
CA ASP A 309 -7.50 0.28 22.57
C ASP A 309 -7.62 -0.30 21.14
N ASN A 310 -7.88 -1.61 21.06
CA ASN A 310 -8.08 -2.36 19.81
C ASN A 310 -9.56 -2.66 19.49
N THR A 311 -10.52 -2.02 20.18
CA THR A 311 -11.96 -2.27 20.03
C THR A 311 -12.46 -2.05 18.60
N LEU A 312 -11.84 -1.14 17.86
CA LEU A 312 -12.12 -0.91 16.44
C LEU A 312 -11.35 -1.87 15.53
N ALA A 313 -10.03 -1.97 15.72
CA ALA A 313 -9.17 -2.86 14.96
C ALA A 313 -7.82 -3.10 15.65
N GLU A 314 -7.35 -4.35 15.67
CA GLU A 314 -5.94 -4.67 15.97
C GLU A 314 -4.98 -4.17 14.88
N ASN A 315 -5.48 -4.01 13.65
CA ASN A 315 -4.70 -3.49 12.53
C ASN A 315 -5.01 -2.01 12.31
N SER A 316 -5.02 -1.22 13.39
CA SER A 316 -5.03 0.24 13.27
C SER A 316 -3.75 0.70 12.56
N ARG A 317 -3.87 1.72 11.73
CA ARG A 317 -2.80 2.15 10.82
C ARG A 317 -2.68 3.67 10.76
N GLY A 318 -1.52 4.15 10.35
CA GLY A 318 -1.36 5.55 10.00
C GLY A 318 -0.47 5.74 8.77
N ALA A 319 -0.90 6.67 7.93
CA ALA A 319 -0.27 7.05 6.69
C ALA A 319 0.21 8.50 6.77
N TYR A 320 1.48 8.69 6.40
CA TYR A 320 2.16 9.97 6.42
C TYR A 320 3.28 9.96 5.38
N PRO A 321 3.64 11.13 4.82
CA PRO A 321 4.71 11.24 3.84
C PRO A 321 6.06 10.94 4.49
N ILE A 322 7.00 10.41 3.73
CA ILE A 322 8.32 9.99 4.27
C ILE A 322 9.12 11.18 4.80
N SER A 323 8.83 12.39 4.29
CA SER A 323 9.40 13.64 4.78
C SER A 323 9.02 14.00 6.22
N ALA A 324 8.03 13.32 6.80
CA ALA A 324 7.70 13.46 8.22
C ALA A 324 8.68 12.71 9.14
N ILE A 325 9.51 11.82 8.58
CA ILE A 325 10.54 11.09 9.32
C ILE A 325 11.88 11.82 9.13
N GLU A 326 12.43 12.37 10.22
CA GLU A 326 13.63 13.23 10.17
C GLU A 326 14.84 12.52 9.57
N ASN A 327 15.04 11.24 9.91
CA ASN A 327 16.18 10.45 9.45
C ASN A 327 15.89 9.63 8.17
N ALA A 328 14.92 10.05 7.34
CA ALA A 328 14.60 9.37 6.10
C ALA A 328 15.21 10.02 4.85
N SER A 329 15.55 9.18 3.86
CA SER A 329 16.06 9.62 2.56
C SER A 329 14.91 10.12 1.68
N LEU A 330 14.86 11.42 1.43
CA LEU A 330 13.88 12.01 0.51
C LEU A 330 14.05 11.50 -0.93
N SER A 331 15.28 11.11 -1.30
CA SER A 331 15.55 10.52 -2.61
C SER A 331 14.97 9.11 -2.76
N GLY A 332 14.74 8.39 -1.66
CA GLY A 332 14.27 7.01 -1.63
C GLY A 332 15.18 6.00 -2.33
N ARG A 333 16.46 6.32 -2.51
CA ARG A 333 17.44 5.48 -3.21
C ARG A 333 18.70 5.35 -2.36
N CYS A 334 19.36 4.19 -2.46
CA CYS A 334 20.69 3.97 -1.92
C CYS A 334 21.47 2.97 -2.78
N GLY A 335 22.73 2.73 -2.42
CA GLY A 335 23.61 1.82 -3.15
C GLY A 335 23.20 0.34 -3.05
N GLN A 336 24.09 -0.52 -3.56
CA GLN A 336 23.90 -1.97 -3.52
C GLN A 336 23.89 -2.50 -2.06
N PRO A 337 23.06 -3.51 -1.72
CA PRO A 337 23.01 -4.07 -0.38
C PRO A 337 24.31 -4.79 -0.02
N LYS A 338 24.76 -4.62 1.23
CA LYS A 338 25.79 -5.48 1.84
C LYS A 338 25.18 -6.52 2.78
N ASN A 339 24.02 -6.22 3.35
CA ASN A 339 23.38 -7.04 4.37
C ASN A 339 21.95 -7.40 3.94
N LEU A 340 21.62 -8.70 4.04
CA LEU A 340 20.28 -9.22 3.85
C LEU A 340 19.85 -9.93 5.12
N ILE A 341 18.82 -9.40 5.77
CA ILE A 341 18.26 -9.90 7.02
C ILE A 341 16.88 -10.50 6.73
N MET A 342 16.65 -11.75 7.15
CA MET A 342 15.36 -12.42 7.05
C MET A 342 14.78 -12.59 8.46
N LEU A 343 13.77 -11.77 8.78
CA LEU A 343 13.11 -11.78 10.07
C LEU A 343 12.02 -12.85 10.10
N THR A 344 12.08 -13.69 11.12
CA THR A 344 11.11 -14.75 11.35
C THR A 344 10.70 -14.74 12.82
N CYS A 345 9.39 -14.73 13.06
CA CYS A 345 8.86 -14.97 14.39
C CYS A 345 8.69 -16.47 14.57
N ASP A 346 9.69 -17.14 15.15
CA ASP A 346 9.62 -18.59 15.35
C ASP A 346 8.88 -18.94 16.65
N ALA A 347 7.59 -19.25 16.51
CA ALA A 347 6.75 -19.63 17.63
C ALA A 347 7.12 -20.96 18.30
N PHE A 348 7.93 -21.81 17.64
CA PHE A 348 8.33 -23.11 18.20
C PHE A 348 9.64 -23.03 18.99
N GLY A 349 10.35 -21.90 18.97
CA GLY A 349 11.60 -21.71 19.70
C GLY A 349 12.72 -22.66 19.26
N VAL A 350 12.73 -23.04 17.98
CA VAL A 350 13.71 -23.96 17.37
C VAL A 350 14.85 -23.19 16.74
N MET A 351 14.56 -22.07 16.06
CA MET A 351 15.56 -21.29 15.36
C MET A 351 16.48 -20.55 16.34
N PRO A 352 17.79 -20.47 16.06
CA PRO A 352 18.69 -19.65 16.86
C PRO A 352 18.33 -18.16 16.71
N PRO A 353 18.69 -17.30 17.68
CA PRO A 353 18.42 -15.86 17.58
C PRO A 353 19.00 -15.20 16.33
N ILE A 354 20.15 -15.69 15.84
CA ILE A 354 20.78 -15.24 14.60
C ILE A 354 21.55 -16.41 13.95
N ALA A 355 21.49 -16.51 12.63
CA ALA A 355 22.26 -17.47 11.85
C ALA A 355 22.83 -16.81 10.59
N LYS A 356 24.09 -17.09 10.27
CA LYS A 356 24.69 -16.68 9.00
C LYS A 356 24.40 -17.76 7.96
N LEU A 357 23.67 -17.39 6.91
CA LEU A 357 23.26 -18.30 5.85
C LEU A 357 24.31 -18.35 4.72
N THR A 358 24.49 -19.54 4.16
CA THR A 358 25.10 -19.70 2.83
C THR A 358 24.12 -19.21 1.75
N PRO A 359 24.57 -18.90 0.51
CA PRO A 359 23.66 -18.51 -0.57
C PRO A 359 22.54 -19.51 -0.84
N ALA A 360 22.82 -20.82 -0.77
CA ALA A 360 21.82 -21.87 -0.94
C ALA A 360 20.77 -21.85 0.18
N GLN A 361 21.20 -21.66 1.44
CA GLN A 361 20.29 -21.51 2.57
C GLN A 361 19.47 -20.22 2.47
N ALA A 362 20.08 -19.11 2.03
CA ALA A 362 19.37 -17.86 1.83
C ALA A 362 18.24 -18.04 0.79
N MET A 363 18.51 -18.67 -0.36
CA MET A 363 17.46 -18.99 -1.33
C MET A 363 16.38 -19.91 -0.74
N TYR A 364 16.77 -20.95 -0.01
CA TYR A 364 15.83 -21.87 0.62
C TYR A 364 14.91 -21.16 1.62
N HIS A 365 15.47 -20.35 2.52
CA HIS A 365 14.70 -19.63 3.53
C HIS A 365 13.87 -18.49 2.93
N PHE A 366 14.36 -17.83 1.88
CA PHE A 366 13.61 -16.83 1.14
C PHE A 366 12.38 -17.42 0.44
N LEU A 367 12.56 -18.54 -0.28
CA LEU A 367 11.45 -19.24 -0.94
C LEU A 367 10.49 -19.88 0.07
N SER A 368 10.99 -20.34 1.22
CA SER A 368 10.13 -20.86 2.29
C SER A 368 9.30 -19.75 2.94
N GLY A 369 9.93 -18.60 3.23
CA GLY A 369 9.29 -17.47 3.89
C GLY A 369 8.61 -17.84 5.21
N TYR A 370 9.27 -18.68 5.99
CA TYR A 370 8.74 -19.19 7.26
C TYR A 370 8.66 -18.07 8.31
N THR A 371 7.51 -17.98 8.98
CA THR A 371 7.31 -17.21 10.21
C THR A 371 6.06 -17.73 10.93
N ALA A 372 5.74 -17.22 12.11
CA ALA A 372 4.45 -17.43 12.75
C ALA A 372 3.59 -16.17 12.77
N LYS A 373 2.27 -16.36 12.71
CA LYS A 373 1.29 -15.38 13.18
C LYS A 373 1.17 -15.55 14.68
N VAL A 374 1.39 -14.48 15.44
CA VAL A 374 1.31 -14.51 16.92
C VAL A 374 0.05 -13.83 17.42
N ALA A 375 -0.40 -14.22 18.61
CA ALA A 375 -1.60 -13.67 19.22
C ALA A 375 -1.53 -12.13 19.34
N GLY A 376 -2.61 -11.44 18.97
CA GLY A 376 -2.71 -9.97 19.00
C GLY A 376 -2.12 -9.23 17.80
N THR A 377 -1.65 -9.94 16.76
CA THR A 377 -1.19 -9.32 15.50
C THR A 377 -2.21 -9.37 14.36
N GLU A 378 -3.21 -10.26 14.46
CA GLU A 378 -4.32 -10.45 13.53
C GLU A 378 -5.59 -10.93 14.26
N LYS A 379 -6.73 -10.36 13.88
CA LYS A 379 -8.05 -10.66 14.47
C LYS A 379 -8.37 -12.17 14.38
N GLY A 380 -8.53 -12.80 15.54
CA GLY A 380 -8.91 -14.22 15.65
C GLY A 380 -7.74 -15.19 15.81
N VAL A 381 -6.49 -14.72 15.83
CA VAL A 381 -5.32 -15.54 16.18
C VAL A 381 -5.13 -15.50 17.69
N THR A 382 -5.48 -16.60 18.37
CA THR A 382 -5.29 -16.75 19.83
C THR A 382 -4.07 -17.59 20.19
N GLU A 383 -3.61 -18.43 19.27
CA GLU A 383 -2.41 -19.26 19.42
C GLU A 383 -1.45 -19.06 18.25
N PRO A 384 -0.12 -19.14 18.47
CA PRO A 384 0.84 -18.98 17.40
C PRO A 384 0.64 -20.00 16.29
N THR A 385 0.46 -19.52 15.06
CA THR A 385 0.22 -20.39 13.90
C THR A 385 1.37 -20.25 12.90
N ALA A 386 2.03 -21.36 12.60
CA ALA A 386 3.06 -21.43 11.57
C ALA A 386 2.50 -20.99 10.22
N THR A 387 3.26 -20.18 9.48
CA THR A 387 2.91 -19.78 8.13
C THR A 387 4.15 -19.77 7.24
N PHE A 388 3.96 -20.18 6.00
CA PHE A 388 4.98 -20.12 4.96
C PHE A 388 4.47 -19.17 3.90
N SER A 389 5.11 -18.01 3.80
CA SER A 389 4.73 -16.95 2.87
C SER A 389 5.91 -16.71 1.95
N THR A 390 5.94 -17.41 0.81
CA THR A 390 7.01 -17.36 -0.19
C THR A 390 7.51 -15.92 -0.40
N CYS A 391 8.83 -15.73 -0.39
CA CYS A 391 9.50 -14.43 -0.52
C CYS A 391 9.15 -13.42 0.60
N PHE A 392 8.61 -13.88 1.74
CA PHE A 392 8.07 -13.04 2.82
C PHE A 392 6.97 -12.07 2.34
N GLY A 393 6.22 -12.44 1.30
CA GLY A 393 5.22 -11.57 0.67
C GLY A 393 4.29 -12.31 -0.28
N GLY A 394 3.92 -13.56 0.04
CA GLY A 394 3.15 -14.43 -0.84
C GLY A 394 1.84 -13.85 -1.39
N PRO A 395 0.94 -13.28 -0.58
CA PRO A 395 -0.29 -12.62 -1.06
C PRO A 395 -0.06 -11.15 -1.43
#